data_AF-A0A2T7TID3-F1
#
_entry.id   AF-A0A2T7TID3-F1
#
_cell.length_a   1.000
_cell.length_b   1.000
_cell.length_c   1.000
_cell.angle_alpha   90.00
_cell.angle_beta   90.00
_cell.angle_gamma   90.00
#
_symmetry.space_group_name_H-M   'P 1'
#
loop_
_entity.id
_entity.type
_entity.pdbx_description
1 polymer ?
#
loop_
_entity_poly.entity_id
_entity_poly.type
_entity_poly.pdbx_seq_one_letter_code
_entity_poly.pdbx_strand_id
1 'polypeptide(L)' 'MLVHLNKMISLSRPALYAFASGLNVSALAIVGPTAVDRAITTYFKEVHEPPYPTQYSEEVISAERWLLDPHRNLSG' A
#
# COMPACT_ATOMS: atom_id res chain seq x y z
N MET A 1 6.90 0.98 5.14
CA MET A 1 6.77 2.27 4.43
C MET A 1 5.31 2.67 4.42
N LEU A 2 5.03 3.97 4.62
CA LEU A 2 3.68 4.53 4.61
C LEU A 2 3.53 5.47 3.40
N VAL A 3 2.49 5.27 2.59
CA VAL A 3 2.20 6.11 1.41
C VAL A 3 0.81 6.73 1.57
N HIS A 4 0.75 8.05 1.57
CA HIS A 4 -0.50 8.80 1.57
C HIS A 4 -0.91 9.12 0.14
N LEU A 5 -2.11 8.68 -0.25
CA LEU A 5 -2.62 8.99 -1.57
C LEU A 5 -3.22 10.41 -1.65
N ASN A 6 -3.63 11.03 -0.54
CA ASN A 6 -4.04 12.45 -0.48
C ASN A 6 -4.95 12.92 -1.64
N LYS A 7 -5.97 12.11 -2.01
CA LYS A 7 -6.88 12.37 -3.15
C LYS A 7 -6.20 12.32 -4.54
N MET A 8 -5.10 11.59 -4.68
CA MET A 8 -4.51 11.30 -5.98
C MET A 8 -5.47 10.45 -6.80
N ILE A 9 -5.87 10.99 -7.95
CA ILE A 9 -6.81 10.34 -8.88
C ILE A 9 -6.09 9.24 -9.69
N SER A 10 -4.76 9.32 -9.84
CA SER A 10 -3.99 8.31 -10.58
C SER A 10 -2.53 8.25 -10.13
N LEU A 11 -1.91 7.08 -10.31
CA LEU A 11 -0.47 6.86 -10.22
C LEU A 11 0.04 6.37 -11.58
N SER A 12 1.19 6.85 -12.02
CA SER A 12 1.78 6.42 -13.29
C SER A 12 2.35 4.99 -13.16
N ARG A 13 2.39 4.24 -14.27
CA ARG A 13 2.98 2.89 -14.29
C ARG A 13 4.43 2.85 -13.79
N PRO A 14 5.32 3.81 -14.13
CA PRO A 14 6.67 3.84 -13.58
C PRO A 14 6.71 4.04 -12.06
N ALA A 15 5.80 4.85 -11.50
CA ALA A 15 5.72 5.04 -10.06
C ALA A 15 5.29 3.74 -9.35
N LEU A 16 4.26 3.06 -9.88
CA LEU A 16 3.82 1.76 -9.36
C LEU A 16 4.95 0.72 -9.43
N TYR A 17 5.68 0.65 -10.54
CA TYR A 17 6.81 -0.26 -10.68
C TYR A 17 7.94 0.03 -9.69
N ALA A 18 8.27 1.30 -9.48
CA ALA A 18 9.28 1.73 -8.52
C ALA A 18 8.88 1.35 -7.09
N PHE A 19 7.59 1.48 -6.73
CA PHE A 19 7.10 0.97 -5.46
C PHE A 19 7.35 -0.54 -5.38
N ALA A 20 6.83 -1.33 -6.32
CA ALA A 20 6.83 -2.79 -6.29
C ALA A 20 8.22 -3.46 -6.25
N SER A 21 9.21 -2.89 -6.94
CA SER A 21 10.50 -3.57 -7.20
C SER A 21 11.74 -2.80 -6.75
N GLY A 22 11.62 -1.48 -6.54
CA GLY A 22 12.76 -0.61 -6.25
C GLY A 22 12.97 -0.32 -4.76
N LEU A 23 12.07 -0.76 -3.90
CA LEU A 23 12.06 -0.40 -2.48
C LEU A 23 12.56 -1.53 -1.59
N ASN A 24 13.58 -1.24 -0.79
CA ASN A 24 14.04 -2.11 0.29
C ASN A 24 13.13 -1.92 1.53
N VAL A 25 11.90 -2.43 1.47
CA VAL A 25 10.89 -2.29 2.53
C VAL A 25 10.34 -3.66 2.94
N SER A 26 10.08 -3.83 4.23
CA SER A 26 9.52 -5.07 4.80
C SER A 26 7.99 -5.14 4.77
N ALA A 27 7.33 -4.02 4.42
CA ALA A 27 5.88 -3.90 4.19
C ALA A 27 5.52 -2.49 3.67
N LEU A 28 4.38 -2.40 3.00
CA LEU A 28 3.79 -1.17 2.47
C LEU A 28 2.35 -0.99 2.96
N ALA A 29 2.06 0.14 3.61
CA ALA A 29 0.69 0.55 3.90
C ALA A 29 0.31 1.76 3.03
N ILE A 30 -0.84 1.68 2.37
CA ILE A 30 -1.39 2.73 1.51
C ILE A 30 -2.61 3.32 2.21
N VAL A 31 -2.61 4.64 2.40
CA VAL A 31 -3.68 5.36 3.10
C VAL A 31 -4.39 6.32 2.16
N GLY A 32 -5.71 6.19 2.08
CA GLY A 32 -6.57 7.10 1.30
C GLY A 32 -8.02 7.03 1.77
N PRO A 33 -8.78 8.14 1.74
CA PRO A 33 -10.13 8.18 2.29
C PRO A 33 -11.23 7.76 1.30
N THR A 34 -10.90 7.35 0.08
CA THR A 34 -11.90 7.11 -0.98
C THR A 34 -11.91 5.69 -1.51
N ALA A 35 -13.07 5.25 -2.03
CA ALA A 35 -13.18 3.97 -2.72
C ALA A 35 -12.25 3.86 -3.94
N VAL A 36 -11.86 4.99 -4.54
CA VAL A 36 -10.88 5.04 -5.64
C VAL A 36 -9.49 4.66 -5.13
N ASP A 37 -9.08 5.15 -3.95
CA ASP A 37 -7.79 4.82 -3.33
C ASP A 37 -7.68 3.31 -3.05
N ARG A 38 -8.79 2.70 -2.62
CA ARG A 38 -8.89 1.25 -2.44
C ARG A 38 -8.73 0.51 -3.76
N ALA A 39 -9.40 0.96 -4.82
CA ALA A 39 -9.30 0.35 -6.14
C ALA A 39 -7.89 0.43 -6.73
N ILE A 40 -7.20 1.58 -6.57
CA ILE A 40 -5.80 1.75 -6.97
C ILE A 40 -4.89 0.77 -6.20
N THR A 41 -5.13 0.61 -4.89
CA THR A 41 -4.36 -0.33 -4.06
C THR A 41 -4.58 -1.79 -4.48
N THR A 42 -5.82 -2.19 -4.74
CA THR A 42 -6.13 -3.53 -5.24
C THR A 42 -5.45 -3.78 -6.59
N TYR A 43 -5.60 -2.86 -7.54
CA TYR A 43 -4.95 -2.94 -8.85
C TYR A 43 -3.43 -3.05 -8.72
N PHE A 44 -2.81 -2.24 -7.86
CA PHE A 44 -1.37 -2.32 -7.60
C PHE A 44 -0.94 -3.72 -7.13
N LYS A 45 -1.68 -4.31 -6.18
CA LYS A 45 -1.37 -5.64 -5.64
C LYS A 45 -1.51 -6.74 -6.69
N GLU A 46 -2.57 -6.71 -7.48
CA GLU A 46 -2.87 -7.72 -8.50
C GLU A 46 -1.91 -7.65 -9.69
N VAL A 47 -1.52 -6.46 -10.12
CA VAL A 47 -0.70 -6.28 -11.33
C VAL A 47 0.79 -6.42 -11.04
N HIS A 48 1.24 -5.96 -9.89
CA HIS A 48 2.66 -5.85 -9.59
C HIS A 48 3.17 -6.89 -8.58
N GLU A 49 2.28 -7.67 -7.96
CA GLU A 49 2.60 -8.76 -7.02
C GLU A 49 3.82 -8.45 -6.14
N PRO A 50 3.79 -7.35 -5.36
CA PRO A 50 4.95 -6.90 -4.63
C PRO A 50 5.45 -8.02 -3.70
N PRO A 51 6.78 -8.25 -3.59
CA PRO A 51 7.35 -9.34 -2.80
C PRO A 51 7.25 -9.10 -1.28
N TYR A 52 6.56 -8.03 -0.87
CA TYR A 52 6.34 -7.66 0.50
C TYR A 52 4.83 -7.44 0.77
N PRO A 53 4.40 -7.64 2.02
CA PRO A 53 3.01 -7.42 2.42
C PRO A 53 2.56 -6.00 2.09
N THR A 54 1.39 -5.88 1.45
CA THR A 54 0.77 -4.59 1.12
C THR A 54 -0.68 -4.53 1.64
N GLN A 55 -0.99 -3.48 2.41
CA GLN A 55 -2.32 -3.25 2.98
C GLN A 55 -2.85 -1.85 2.64
N TYR A 56 -4.17 -1.74 2.48
CA TYR A 56 -4.90 -0.48 2.40
C TYR A 56 -5.49 -0.11 3.77
N SER A 57 -5.50 1.17 4.11
CA SER A 57 -6.26 1.71 5.25
C SER A 57 -6.91 3.03 4.89
N GLU A 58 -8.04 3.33 5.52
CA GLU A 58 -8.67 4.66 5.44
C GLU A 58 -8.05 5.64 6.44
N GLU A 59 -7.40 5.11 7.49
CA GLU A 59 -6.84 5.90 8.59
C GLU A 59 -5.34 5.66 8.74
N VAL A 60 -4.62 6.76 8.95
CA VAL A 60 -3.17 6.76 9.15
C VAL A 60 -2.77 5.92 10.36
N ILE A 61 -3.47 6.12 11.49
CA ILE A 61 -3.18 5.43 12.75
C ILE A 61 -3.31 3.91 12.60
N SER A 62 -4.33 3.46 11.86
CA SER A 62 -4.57 2.04 11.62
C SER A 62 -3.48 1.43 10.73
N ALA A 63 -3.05 2.14 9.68
CA ALA A 63 -1.92 1.74 8.85
C ALA A 63 -0.60 1.68 9.62
N GLU A 64 -0.32 2.65 10.48
CA GLU A 64 0.89 2.68 11.31
C GLU A 64 0.93 1.51 12.28
N ARG A 65 -0.19 1.21 12.96
CA ARG A 65 -0.27 0.04 13.86
C ARG A 65 0.04 -1.25 13.10
N TRP A 66 -0.50 -1.42 11.90
CA TRP A 66 -0.22 -2.62 11.09
C TRP A 66 1.25 -2.70 10.64
N LEU A 67 1.86 -1.57 10.27
CA LEU A 67 3.29 -1.53 9.90
C LEU A 67 4.21 -1.92 11.06
N LEU A 68 3.81 -1.60 12.30
CA LEU A 68 4.57 -1.90 13.51
C LEU A 68 4.29 -3.31 14.04
N ASP A 69 3.26 -4.00 13.56
CA ASP A 69 2.94 -5.36 13.99
C ASP A 69 3.93 -6.40 13.39
N PRO A 70 4.70 -7.11 14.23
CA PRO A 70 5.60 -8.16 13.77
C PRO A 70 4.88 -9.40 13.21
N HIS A 71 3.57 -9.57 13.49
CA HIS A 71 2.75 -10.72 13.06
C HIS A 71 1.79 -10.41 11.89
N ARG A 72 1.92 -9.23 11.27
CA ARG A 72 1.04 -8.70 10.22
C ARG A 72 0.78 -9.57 8.98
N ASN A 73 1.51 -10.67 8.80
CA ASN A 73 1.35 -11.62 7.70
C ASN A 73 0.30 -12.73 7.97
N LEU A 74 -0.25 -12.79 9.18
CA LEU A 74 -1.15 -13.86 9.61
C LEU A 74 -2.64 -13.49 9.51
N SER A 75 -2.97 -12.30 9.03
CA SER A 75 -4.34 -11.76 9.00
C SER A 75 -4.94 -11.69 7.57
N GLY A 76 -4.51 -12.60 6.69
CA GLY A 76 -4.99 -12.71 5.31
C GLY A 76 -6.33 -13.40 5.20
#